data_AF-A0A524AVS9-F1
#
_entry.id   AF-A0A524AVS9-F1
#
_cell.length_a   1.000
_cell.length_b   1.000
_cell.length_c   1.000
_cell.angle_alpha   90.00
_cell.angle_beta   90.00
_cell.angle_gamma   90.00
#
_symmetry.space_group_name_H-M   'P 1'
#
loop_
_entity.id
_entity.type
_entity.pdbx_description
1 polymer ?
#
loop_
_entity_poly.entity_id
_entity_poly.type
_entity_poly.pdbx_seq_one_letter_code
_entity_poly.pdbx_strand_id
1 'polypeptide(L)' 'METVSLVRAVGALGVNVAHSGTVIGLLLDPSQADGPAMAAYLAAHLSGLESISLNWMVGGGPRLTLKNMG' A
#
# COMPACT_ATOMS: atom_id res chain seq x y z
N MET A 1 12.06 6.02 12.23
CA MET A 1 11.49 7.38 12.04
C MET A 1 11.56 7.87 10.59
N GLU A 2 12.36 7.27 9.70
CA GLU A 2 12.45 7.67 8.28
C GLU A 2 11.20 7.35 7.43
N THR A 3 10.49 6.26 7.75
CA THR A 3 9.35 5.79 6.97
C THR A 3 8.21 6.82 6.87
N VAL A 4 7.86 7.50 7.95
CA VAL A 4 6.76 8.48 7.95
C VAL A 4 7.11 9.70 7.09
N SER A 5 8.37 10.13 7.10
CA SER A 5 8.84 11.23 6.25
C SER A 5 8.83 10.85 4.77
N LEU A 6 9.27 9.64 4.42
CA LEU A 6 9.23 9.14 3.05
C LEU A 6 7.79 9.01 2.54
N VAL A 7 6.88 8.57 3.39
CA VAL A 7 5.46 8.42 3.04
C VAL A 7 4.77 9.77 2.80
N ARG A 8 5.16 10.81 3.53
CA ARG A 8 4.70 12.17 3.23
C ARG A 8 5.22 12.69 1.90
N ALA A 9 6.46 12.35 1.54
CA ALA A 9 7.07 12.77 0.28
C ALA A 9 6.31 12.24 -0.95
N VAL A 10 5.65 11.08 -0.82
CA VAL A 10 4.86 10.50 -1.90
C VAL A 10 3.38 10.93 -1.90
N GLY A 11 3.00 11.89 -1.05
CA GLY A 11 1.64 12.44 -1.04
C GLY A 11 0.55 11.49 -0.52
N ALA A 12 0.91 10.49 0.31
CA ALA A 12 -0.09 9.60 0.88
C ALA A 12 -1.07 10.33 1.81
N LEU A 13 -2.35 10.02 1.70
CA LEU A 13 -3.42 10.52 2.59
C LEU A 13 -3.32 9.91 4.00
N GLY A 14 -2.72 8.73 4.12
CA GLY A 14 -2.56 8.03 5.38
C GLY A 14 -1.50 6.93 5.32
N VAL A 15 -1.00 6.56 6.50
CA VAL A 15 -0.03 5.49 6.69
C VAL A 15 -0.51 4.55 7.78
N ASN A 16 -0.44 3.25 7.52
CA ASN A 16 -0.61 2.21 8.53
C ASN A 16 0.68 1.41 8.65
N VAL A 17 1.10 1.13 9.88
CA VAL A 17 2.28 0.33 10.15
C VAL A 17 1.85 -0.87 10.99
N ALA A 18 2.10 -2.07 10.47
CA ALA A 18 1.72 -3.34 11.09
C ALA A 18 2.94 -4.25 11.24
N HIS A 19 2.73 -5.36 11.97
CA HIS A 19 3.73 -6.40 12.21
C HIS A 19 5.11 -5.84 12.63
N SER A 20 5.12 -5.04 13.70
CA SER A 20 6.33 -4.43 14.26
C SER A 20 7.15 -3.57 13.28
N GLY A 21 6.52 -3.03 12.23
CA GLY A 21 7.18 -2.16 11.26
C GLY A 21 7.56 -2.81 9.94
N THR A 22 7.33 -4.12 9.78
CA THR A 22 7.67 -4.85 8.55
C THR A 22 6.62 -4.71 7.45
N VAL A 23 5.39 -4.31 7.80
CA VAL A 23 4.32 -4.06 6.84
C VAL A 23 3.88 -2.61 6.92
N ILE A 24 4.00 -1.90 5.80
CA ILE A 24 3.62 -0.49 5.66
C ILE A 24 2.52 -0.41 4.60
N GLY A 25 1.35 0.09 5.00
CA GLY A 25 0.22 0.37 4.10
C GLY A 25 0.11 1.87 3.85
N LEU A 26 -0.02 2.26 2.57
CA LEU A 26 -0.21 3.65 2.16
C LEU A 26 -1.60 3.82 1.59
N LEU A 27 -2.33 4.83 2.07
CA LEU A 27 -3.61 5.23 1.49
C LEU A 27 -3.38 6.38 0.52
N LEU A 28 -3.80 6.21 -0.73
CA LEU A 28 -3.55 7.16 -1.81
C LEU A 28 -4.87 7.71 -2.36
N ASP A 29 -4.86 8.95 -2.83
CA ASP A 29 -5.95 9.52 -3.62
C ASP A 29 -5.80 9.06 -5.08
N PRO A 30 -6.68 8.22 -5.62
CA PRO A 30 -6.55 7.72 -6.99
C PRO A 30 -6.72 8.82 -8.06
N SER A 31 -7.25 9.99 -7.71
CA SER A 31 -7.37 11.12 -8.64
C SER A 31 -6.08 11.93 -8.77
N GLN A 32 -5.13 11.75 -7.84
CA GLN A 32 -3.88 12.51 -7.77
C GLN A 32 -2.63 11.62 -7.83
N ALA A 33 -2.74 10.36 -7.41
CA ALA A 33 -1.61 9.45 -7.26
C ALA A 33 -1.35 8.61 -8.53
N ASP A 34 -0.11 8.64 -9.01
CA ASP A 34 0.43 7.65 -9.95
C ASP A 34 1.00 6.47 -9.14
N GLY A 35 0.15 5.47 -8.89
CA GLY A 35 0.51 4.28 -8.12
C GLY A 35 1.80 3.60 -8.60
N PRO A 36 1.94 3.27 -9.90
CA PRO A 36 3.17 2.70 -10.44
C PRO A 36 4.43 3.55 -10.20
N ALA A 37 4.38 4.87 -10.46
CA ALA A 37 5.53 5.75 -10.24
C ALA A 37 5.92 5.81 -8.76
N MET A 38 4.93 5.85 -7.87
CA MET A 38 5.15 5.83 -6.43
C MET A 38 5.75 4.50 -5.95
N ALA A 39 5.27 3.37 -6.47
CA ALA A 39 5.81 2.06 -6.14
C ALA A 39 7.29 1.95 -6.56
N ALA A 40 7.64 2.45 -7.75
CA ALA A 40 9.03 2.51 -8.21
C ALA A 40 9.90 3.41 -7.32
N TYR A 41 9.40 4.60 -6.93
CA TYR A 41 10.09 5.50 -6.02
C TYR A 41 10.36 4.83 -4.66
N LEU A 42 9.35 4.19 -4.06
CA LEU A 42 9.48 3.53 -2.76
C LEU A 42 10.45 2.35 -2.81
N ALA A 43 10.40 1.54 -3.87
CA ALA A 43 11.33 0.43 -4.06
C ALA A 43 12.78 0.90 -4.17
N ALA A 44 13.04 2.07 -4.75
CA ALA A 44 14.37 2.66 -4.84
C ALA A 44 14.89 3.22 -3.50
N HIS A 45 14.01 3.59 -2.57
CA HIS A 45 14.38 4.31 -1.34
C HIS A 45 14.24 3.46 -0.06
N LEU A 46 13.56 2.32 -0.11
CA LEU A 46 13.39 1.43 1.04
C LEU A 46 14.33 0.23 0.94
N SER A 47 15.52 0.36 1.52
CA SER A 47 16.46 -0.75 1.65
C SER A 47 15.83 -1.87 2.51
N GLY A 48 15.62 -3.04 1.91
CA GLY A 48 14.97 -4.18 2.57
C GLY A 48 13.49 -4.39 2.21
N LEU A 49 12.95 -3.61 1.27
CA LEU A 49 11.63 -3.90 0.71
C LEU A 49 11.65 -5.21 -0.08
N GLU A 50 11.07 -6.27 0.49
CA GLU A 50 10.99 -7.58 -0.18
C GLU A 50 9.88 -7.65 -1.24
N SER A 51 8.76 -6.94 -1.01
CA SER A 51 7.64 -6.93 -1.94
C SER A 51 6.82 -5.65 -1.84
N ILE A 52 6.16 -5.28 -2.94
CA ILE A 52 5.22 -4.17 -3.00
C ILE A 52 3.99 -4.59 -3.80
N SER A 53 2.82 -4.14 -3.34
CA SER A 53 1.55 -4.38 -4.06
C SER A 53 0.74 -3.09 -4.11
N LEU A 54 0.08 -2.88 -5.24
CA LEU A 54 -0.86 -1.78 -5.45
C LEU A 54 -2.25 -2.39 -5.56
N ASN A 55 -3.13 -1.99 -4.66
CA ASN A 55 -4.48 -2.53 -4.59
C ASN A 55 -5.47 -1.37 -4.59
N TRP A 56 -6.57 -1.52 -5.34
CA TRP A 56 -7.70 -0.63 -5.22
C TRP A 56 -8.36 -0.86 -3.86
N MET A 57 -8.63 0.23 -3.15
CA MET A 57 -9.50 0.17 -1.99
C MET A 57 -10.93 -0.04 -2.48
N VAL A 58 -11.31 -1.29 -2.64
CA VAL A 58 -12.71 -1.67 -2.85
C VAL A 58 -13.39 -1.63 -1.48
N GLY A 59 -14.58 -1.02 -1.40
CA GLY A 59 -15.40 -1.12 -0.20
C GLY A 59 -15.71 -2.60 0.06
N GLY A 60 -15.02 -3.20 1.04
CA GLY A 60 -15.02 -4.65 1.24
C GLY A 60 -15.10 -5.06 2.70
N GLY A 61 -16.14 -5.85 3.02
CA GLY A 61 -16.21 -6.80 4.13
C GLY A 61 -16.25 -8.24 3.57
N PRO A 62 -16.39 -9.27 4.42
CA PRO A 62 -16.42 -10.65 3.96
C PRO A 62 -17.47 -10.86 2.86
N ARG A 63 -17.04 -11.42 1.72
CA ARG A 63 -17.91 -11.84 0.62
C ARG A 63 -18.03 -13.37 0.67
N LEU A 64 -19.25 -13.86 0.82
CA LEU A 64 -19.51 -15.29 0.74
C LEU A 64 -19.21 -15.76 -0.68
N THR A 65 -18.23 -16.63 -0.84
CA THR A 65 -17.95 -17.28 -2.13
C THR A 65 -18.53 -18.69 -2.06
N LEU A 66 -19.66 -18.91 -2.72
CA LEU A 66 -20.20 -20.25 -2.88
C LEU A 66 -19.31 -21.01 -3.87
N LYS A 67 -18.66 -22.08 -3.40
CA LYS A 67 -17.93 -23.00 -4.26
C LYS A 67 -18.98 -23.85 -4.98
N ASN A 68 -19.14 -23.68 -6.29
CA ASN A 68 -19.91 -24.63 -7.09
C ASN A 68 -19.16 -25.96 -7.05
N MET A 69 -19.66 -26.91 -6.26
CA MET A 69 -19.27 -28.31 -6.33
C MET A 69 -19.99 -28.90 -7.53
N GLY A 70 -19.32 -28.81 -8.69
CA GLY A 70 -19.61 -29.66 -9.84
C GLY A 70 -19.09 -31.08 -9.62
#